data_AF-A0A957UTA9-F1
#
_entry.id   AF-A0A957UTA9-F1
#
_cell.length_a   1.000
_cell.length_b   1.000
_cell.length_c   1.000
_cell.angle_alpha   90.00
_cell.angle_beta   90.00
_cell.angle_gamma   90.00
#
_symmetry.space_group_name_H-M   'P 1'
#
loop_
_entity.id
_entity.type
_entity.pdbx_description
1 polymer ?
#
loop_
_entity_poly.entity_id
_entity_poly.type
_entity_poly.pdbx_seq_one_letter_code
_entity_poly.pdbx_strand_id
1 'polypeptide(L)'
;VTITKCYTFGGQPVAMRKVVAGQPAALYYLHADHLGSTVLVTDRSGNAFETQQYHAYGRPRGGGALPTDSVLAALQIRAILLA
;
A
#
# COMPACT_ATOMS: atom_id res chain seq x y z
N VAL A 1 16.49 -12.75 -7.90
CA VAL A 1 15.11 -12.70 -8.44
C VAL A 1 14.17 -12.26 -7.33
N THR A 2 13.30 -11.29 -7.60
CA THR A 2 12.24 -10.85 -6.69
C THR A 2 10.89 -11.05 -7.35
N ILE A 3 9.97 -11.72 -6.67
CA ILE A 3 8.59 -11.93 -7.12
C ILE A 3 7.67 -11.16 -6.16
N THR A 4 6.87 -10.26 -6.72
CA THR A 4 5.84 -9.52 -5.98
C THR A 4 4.47 -9.99 -6.45
N LYS A 5 3.63 -10.44 -5.51
CA LYS A 5 2.24 -10.80 -5.78
C LYS A 5 1.31 -9.91 -4.96
N CYS A 6 0.43 -9.19 -5.64
CA CYS A 6 -0.60 -8.36 -5.02
C CYS A 6 -1.94 -9.11 -4.99
N TYR A 7 -2.65 -9.02 -3.88
CA TYR A 7 -4.00 -9.54 -3.72
C TYR A 7 -4.97 -8.38 -3.65
N THR A 8 -6.05 -8.46 -4.42
CA THR A 8 -7.07 -7.43 -4.49
C THR A 8 -8.41 -7.96 -3.99
N PHE A 9 -9.19 -7.08 -3.37
CA PHE A 9 -10.57 -7.30 -2.99
C PHE A 9 -11.38 -6.06 -3.36
N GLY A 10 -12.53 -6.24 -4.02
CA GLY A 10 -13.32 -5.10 -4.51
C GLY A 10 -12.56 -4.16 -5.45
N GLY A 11 -11.53 -4.67 -6.16
CA GLY A 11 -10.66 -3.86 -7.03
C GLY A 11 -9.56 -3.08 -6.30
N GLN A 12 -9.49 -3.15 -4.97
CA GLN A 12 -8.46 -2.49 -4.15
C GLN A 12 -7.42 -3.48 -3.64
N PRO A 13 -6.14 -3.10 -3.55
CA PRO A 13 -5.10 -3.97 -3.01
C PRO A 13 -5.22 -4.08 -1.49
N VAL A 14 -5.29 -5.31 -0.97
CA VAL A 14 -5.45 -5.58 0.47
C VAL A 14 -4.25 -6.29 1.08
N ALA A 15 -3.43 -6.94 0.25
CA ALA A 15 -2.21 -7.58 0.70
C ALA A 15 -1.17 -7.68 -0.42
N MET A 16 0.10 -7.76 -0.03
CA MET A 16 1.22 -7.98 -0.92
C MET A 16 2.16 -9.03 -0.35
N ARG A 17 2.50 -10.03 -1.17
CA ARG A 17 3.54 -11.00 -0.84
C ARG A 17 4.79 -10.72 -1.67
N LYS A 18 5.92 -10.54 -0.99
CA LYS A 18 7.23 -10.33 -1.61
C LYS A 18 8.12 -11.53 -1.33
N VAL A 19 8.65 -12.14 -2.38
CA VAL A 19 9.57 -13.27 -2.29
C VAL A 19 10.88 -12.87 -2.95
N VAL A 20 11.96 -12.88 -2.18
CA VAL A 20 13.32 -12.65 -2.69
C VAL A 20 14.04 -13.99 -2.63
N ALA A 21 14.71 -14.37 -3.71
CA ALA A 21 15.46 -15.63 -3.75
C ALA A 21 16.47 -15.69 -2.59
N GLY A 22 16.44 -16.78 -1.81
CA GLY A 22 17.30 -16.97 -0.64
C GLY A 22 16.81 -16.30 0.66
N GLN A 23 15.59 -15.73 0.67
CA GLN A 23 14.99 -15.11 1.86
C GLN A 23 13.59 -15.68 2.12
N PRO A 24 13.11 -15.68 3.38
CA PRO A 24 11.73 -16.02 3.68
C PRO A 24 10.76 -15.05 2.99
N ALA A 25 9.61 -15.57 2.56
CA ALA A 25 8.57 -14.75 1.95
C ALA A 25 7.99 -13.76 2.97
N ALA A 26 7.96 -12.48 2.62
CA ALA A 26 7.30 -11.44 3.40
C ALA A 26 5.84 -11.27 2.95
N LEU A 27 4.93 -11.13 3.91
CA LEU A 27 3.52 -10.83 3.68
C LEU A 27 3.18 -9.53 4.40
N TYR A 28 2.59 -8.60 3.65
CA TYR A 28 2.16 -7.30 4.14
C TYR A 28 0.66 -7.17 3.90
N TYR A 29 -0.07 -6.67 4.89
CA TYR A 29 -1.47 -6.29 4.75
C TYR A 29 -1.56 -4.77 4.61
N LEU A 30 -2.32 -4.32 3.62
CA LEU A 30 -2.47 -2.92 3.26
C LEU A 30 -3.82 -2.43 3.78
N HIS A 31 -3.79 -1.45 4.67
CA HIS A 31 -4.99 -0.85 5.24
C HIS A 31 -5.21 0.50 4.58
N ALA A 32 -6.29 0.60 3.80
CA ALA A 32 -6.64 1.79 3.07
C ALA A 32 -7.64 2.66 3.84
N ASP A 33 -7.60 3.97 3.60
CA ASP A 33 -8.67 4.88 3.98
C ASP A 33 -9.89 4.75 3.04
N HIS A 34 -10.95 5.50 3.34
CA HIS A 34 -12.19 5.47 2.55
C HIS A 34 -12.01 5.93 1.09
N LEU A 35 -10.89 6.59 0.76
CA LEU A 35 -10.57 7.04 -0.59
C LEU A 35 -9.68 6.03 -1.33
N GLY A 36 -9.23 4.96 -0.66
CA GLY A 36 -8.39 3.92 -1.23
C GLY A 36 -6.89 4.19 -1.08
N SER A 37 -6.47 5.17 -0.29
CA SER A 37 -5.05 5.42 0.00
C SER A 37 -4.57 4.52 1.13
N THR A 38 -3.42 3.85 0.96
CA THR A 38 -2.84 3.01 2.02
C THR A 38 -2.28 3.86 3.16
N VAL A 39 -2.88 3.78 4.35
CA VAL A 39 -2.47 4.57 5.53
C VAL A 39 -1.67 3.77 6.56
N LEU A 40 -1.82 2.45 6.56
CA LEU A 40 -1.11 1.56 7.47
C LEU A 40 -0.75 0.27 6.73
N VAL A 41 0.44 -0.23 7.00
CA VAL A 41 0.88 -1.54 6.57
C VAL A 41 1.22 -2.36 7.80
N THR A 42 0.69 -3.58 7.87
CA THR A 42 1.04 -4.52 8.93
C THR A 42 1.77 -5.72 8.37
N ASP A 43 2.66 -6.30 9.18
CA ASP A 43 3.34 -7.56 8.85
C ASP A 43 2.40 -8.77 9.01
N ARG A 44 2.92 -9.96 8.73
CA ARG A 44 2.19 -11.23 8.88
C ARG A 44 1.68 -11.47 10.30
N SER A 45 2.36 -10.94 11.30
CA SER A 45 2.02 -11.08 12.72
C SER A 45 1.01 -10.02 13.18
N GLY A 46 0.64 -9.07 12.31
CA GLY A 46 -0.27 -7.98 12.63
C GLY A 46 0.41 -6.77 13.27
N ASN A 47 1.74 -6.75 13.37
CA ASN A 47 2.46 -5.58 13.87
C ASN A 47 2.47 -4.48 12.81
N ALA A 48 2.44 -3.23 13.24
CA ALA A 48 2.64 -2.09 12.34
C ALA A 48 4.04 -2.17 11.73
N PHE A 49 4.09 -2.33 10.41
CA PHE A 49 5.32 -2.28 9.62
C PHE A 49 5.63 -0.83 9.24
N GLU A 50 4.63 -0.12 8.71
CA GLU A 50 4.79 1.27 8.29
C GLU A 50 3.46 2.01 8.34
N THR A 51 3.50 3.31 8.59
CA THR A 51 2.33 4.19 8.53
C THR A 51 2.57 5.30 7.54
N GLN A 52 1.56 5.65 6.76
CA GLN A 52 1.62 6.73 5.79
C GLN A 52 0.50 7.73 6.02
N GLN A 53 0.86 9.00 5.96
CA GLN A 53 -0.06 10.11 6.12
C GLN A 53 -0.10 10.92 4.83
N TYR A 54 -1.29 11.40 4.47
CA TYR A 54 -1.50 12.21 3.28
C TYR A 54 -2.18 13.54 3.61
N HIS A 55 -1.87 14.57 2.84
CA HIS A 55 -2.68 15.79 2.77
C HIS A 55 -4.01 15.50 2.04
N ALA A 56 -4.97 16.42 2.14
CA ALA A 56 -6.30 16.29 1.53
C ALA A 56 -6.27 15.96 0.03
N TYR A 57 -5.22 16.36 -0.69
CA TYR A 57 -5.03 16.10 -2.11
C TYR A 57 -4.05 14.95 -2.42
N GLY A 58 -3.85 14.03 -1.47
CA GLY A 58 -3.10 12.79 -1.70
C GLY A 58 -1.57 12.93 -1.70
N ARG A 59 -1.03 14.13 -1.42
CA ARG A 59 0.43 14.29 -1.25
C ARG A 59 0.87 13.66 0.08
N PRO A 60 1.88 12.77 0.07
CA PRO A 60 2.52 12.29 1.29
C PRO A 60 2.92 13.44 2.21
N ARG A 61 2.52 13.38 3.48
CA ARG A 61 2.87 14.37 4.50
C ARG A 61 3.83 13.81 5.56
N GLY A 62 3.91 12.49 5.67
CA GLY A 62 4.77 11.80 6.63
C GLY A 62 4.58 10.28 6.54
N GLY A 63 5.52 9.54 7.12
CA GLY A 63 5.61 8.08 7.00
C GLY A 63 6.86 7.63 6.21
N GLY A 64 7.14 6.34 6.25
CA GLY A 64 8.28 5.72 5.58
C GLY A 64 7.94 5.08 4.24
N ALA A 65 8.92 4.36 3.69
CA ALA A 65 8.79 3.70 2.39
C ALA A 65 7.81 2.53 2.50
N LEU A 66 6.69 2.63 1.79
CA LEU A 66 5.75 1.52 1.68
C LEU A 66 6.40 0.37 0.89
N PRO A 67 6.09 -0.89 1.24
CA PRO A 67 6.67 -2.04 0.55
C PRO A 67 6.11 -2.21 -0.88
N THR A 68 5.05 -1.48 -1.23
CA THR A 68 4.41 -1.47 -2.54
C THR A 68 4.97 -0.33 -3.40
N ASP A 69 5.21 -0.58 -4.70
CA ASP A 69 5.55 0.46 -5.67
C ASP A 69 4.45 1.53 -5.77
N SER A 70 4.85 2.78 -6.05
CA SER A 70 4.03 4.00 -6.02
C SER A 70 2.72 3.95 -6.83
N VAL A 71 2.57 2.99 -7.75
CA VAL A 71 1.38 2.82 -8.60
C VAL A 71 0.13 2.39 -7.81
N LEU A 72 0.32 1.77 -6.63
CA LEU A 72 -0.79 1.36 -5.74
C LEU A 72 -0.93 2.25 -4.49
N ALA A 73 0.08 3.07 -4.17
CA ALA A 73 0.16 3.80 -2.91
C ALA A 73 -0.62 5.13 -2.88
N ALA A 74 -1.06 5.62 -4.04
CA ALA A 74 -1.90 6.81 -4.15
C ALA A 74 -2.86 6.61 -5.32
N LEU A 75 -4.04 6.04 -5.06
CA LEU A 75 -5.13 6.16 -6.02
C LEU A 75 -5.59 7.63 -5.97
N GLN A 76 -5.02 8.45 -6.85
CA GLN A 76 -5.49 9.82 -7.06
C GLN A 76 -7.00 9.78 -7.29
N ILE A 77 -7.71 10.65 -6.57
CA ILE A 77 -9.06 11.08 -6.89
C ILE A 77 -9.08 11.39 -8.39
N ARG A 78 -9.59 10.46 -9.21
CA ARG A 78 -9.80 10.65 -10.65
C ARG A 78 -11.08 11.43 -10.94
N ALA A 79 -11.48 12.30 -10.02
CA ALA A 79 -12.70 13.07 -10.06
C ALA A 79 -12.52 14.38 -9.27
N ILE A 80 -11.89 15.38 -9.89
CA ILE A 80 -12.04 16.85 -9.70
C ILE A 80 -10.95 17.50 -10.58
N LEU A 81 -11.04 17.33 -11.91
CA LEU A 81 -10.47 18.27 -12.90
C LEU A 81 -11.05 18.03 -14.31
N LEU A 82 -12.33 17.65 -14.38
CA LEU A 82 -13.11 17.63 -15.63
C LEU A 82 -14.54 18.02 -15.25
N ALA A 83 -14.74 19.31 -14.99
CA ALA A 83 -16.02 20.01 -14.99
C ALA A 83 -15.77 21.42 -15.53
#